data_AF-A0A968JNJ8-F1
#
_entry.id   AF-A0A968JNJ8-F1
#
_cell.length_a   1.000
_cell.length_b   1.000
_cell.length_c   1.000
_cell.angle_alpha   90.00
_cell.angle_beta   90.00
_cell.angle_gamma   90.00
#
_symmetry.space_group_name_H-M   'P 1'
#
loop_
_entity.id
_entity.type
_entity.pdbx_description
1 polymer ?
#
loop_
_entity_poly.entity_id
_entity_poly.type
_entity_poly.pdbx_seq_one_letter_code
_entity_poly.pdbx_strand_id
1 'polypeptide(L)'
;MNTAFIPIFPQVLTVENDHLLAFAKHSDDFSNIVIVVINLDPYHTHSGWVRFPLLEYEMRTTESYQVHDMFSNTYYLWSGDYNYVELNPGIFPAHIFQVRRKIRTEHDFDYFM
;
A
#
# COMPACT_ATOMS: atom_id res chain seq x y z
N MET A 1 13.94 -29.39 -2.29
CA MET A 1 12.65 -28.79 -1.92
C MET A 1 12.96 -27.68 -0.91
N ASN A 2 13.11 -26.46 -1.39
CA ASN A 2 13.44 -25.31 -0.55
C ASN A 2 12.12 -24.75 -0.03
N THR A 3 11.73 -25.13 1.18
CA THR A 3 10.62 -24.49 1.88
C THR A 3 11.06 -23.07 2.19
N ALA A 4 10.68 -22.12 1.34
CA ALA A 4 10.82 -20.70 1.63
C ALA A 4 10.11 -20.43 2.96
N PHE A 5 10.84 -19.87 3.91
CA PHE A 5 10.31 -19.47 5.20
C PHE A 5 9.34 -18.31 4.95
N ILE A 6 8.05 -18.60 4.92
CA ILE A 6 7.01 -17.57 4.77
C ILE A 6 7.02 -16.77 6.08
N PRO A 7 7.33 -15.47 6.05
CA PRO A 7 7.26 -14.67 7.26
C PRO A 7 5.78 -14.58 7.69
N ILE A 8 5.47 -15.22 8.81
CA ILE A 8 4.16 -15.19 9.46
C ILE A 8 3.82 -13.75 9.90
N PHE A 9 4.86 -12.93 10.08
CA PHE A 9 4.79 -11.56 10.56
C PHE A 9 4.74 -10.56 9.41
N PRO A 10 3.95 -9.48 9.55
CA PRO A 10 3.93 -8.40 8.56
C PRO A 10 5.30 -7.72 8.45
N GLN A 11 5.64 -7.25 7.26
CA GLN A 11 6.83 -6.42 7.05
C GLN A 11 6.52 -5.00 7.54
N VAL A 12 7.24 -4.52 8.55
CA VAL A 12 7.14 -3.12 8.97
C VAL A 12 7.78 -2.23 7.91
N LEU A 13 7.06 -1.18 7.51
CA LEU A 13 7.51 -0.19 6.54
C LEU A 13 8.08 1.03 7.26
N THR A 14 9.01 1.72 6.60
CA THR A 14 9.51 3.00 7.10
C THR A 14 8.46 4.09 6.89
N VAL A 15 8.21 4.89 7.93
CA VAL A 15 7.40 6.10 7.87
C VAL A 15 8.10 7.19 8.66
N GLU A 16 8.10 8.41 8.14
CA GLU A 16 8.86 9.53 8.72
C GLU A 16 8.23 10.14 9.99
N ASN A 17 7.03 9.69 10.38
CA ASN A 17 6.28 10.22 11.50
C ASN A 17 6.02 9.13 12.54
N ASP A 18 6.53 9.32 13.75
CA ASP A 18 6.43 8.35 14.87
C ASP A 18 5.00 8.11 15.36
N HIS A 19 4.05 8.99 15.02
CA HIS A 19 2.62 8.79 15.29
C HIS A 19 1.94 7.89 14.24
N LEU A 20 2.66 7.51 13.18
CA LEU A 20 2.17 6.61 12.16
C LEU A 20 2.87 5.25 12.28
N LEU A 21 2.10 4.19 12.10
CA LEU A 21 2.61 2.83 11.94
C LEU A 21 2.23 2.33 10.54
N ALA A 22 3.21 1.86 9.79
CA ALA A 22 3.00 1.29 8.46
C ALA A 22 3.54 -0.14 8.39
N PHE A 23 2.78 -1.06 7.79
CA PHE A 23 3.24 -2.41 7.51
C PHE A 23 2.59 -2.98 6.25
N ALA A 24 3.23 -3.96 5.64
CA ALA A 24 2.74 -4.68 4.48
C ALA A 24 2.57 -6.17 4.76
N LYS A 25 1.58 -6.77 4.10
CA LYS A 25 1.37 -8.21 4.00
C LYS A 25 1.12 -8.58 2.56
N HIS A 26 1.51 -9.78 2.17
CA HIS A 26 1.31 -10.26 0.82
C HIS A 26 1.08 -11.77 0.77
N SER A 27 0.54 -12.25 -0.35
CA SER A 27 0.60 -13.66 -0.74
C SER A 27 2.01 -14.02 -1.22
N ASP A 28 2.35 -15.32 -1.23
CA ASP A 28 3.68 -15.80 -1.63
C ASP A 28 4.08 -15.41 -3.06
N ASP A 29 3.09 -15.31 -3.95
CA ASP A 29 3.25 -14.93 -5.36
C ASP A 29 3.08 -13.41 -5.60
N PHE A 30 2.88 -12.63 -4.53
CA PHE A 30 2.57 -11.21 -4.54
C PHE A 30 1.37 -10.80 -5.42
N SER A 31 0.48 -11.73 -5.77
CA SER A 31 -0.77 -11.43 -6.48
C SER A 31 -1.73 -10.59 -5.64
N ASN A 32 -1.59 -10.63 -4.32
CA ASN A 32 -2.28 -9.76 -3.38
C ASN A 32 -1.27 -9.15 -2.42
N ILE A 33 -1.18 -7.82 -2.41
CA ILE A 33 -0.37 -7.06 -1.46
C ILE A 33 -1.28 -6.05 -0.79
N VAL A 34 -1.23 -6.02 0.54
CA VAL A 34 -1.96 -5.07 1.38
C VAL A 34 -0.95 -4.26 2.17
N ILE A 35 -1.05 -2.94 2.07
CA ILE A 35 -0.31 -1.98 2.88
C ILE A 35 -1.31 -1.37 3.87
N VAL A 36 -0.96 -1.39 5.15
CA VAL A 36 -1.76 -0.80 6.21
C VAL A 36 -0.97 0.36 6.81
N VAL A 37 -1.62 1.51 6.94
CA VAL A 37 -1.07 2.68 7.63
C VAL A 37 -2.06 3.10 8.72
N ILE A 38 -1.59 3.25 9.95
CA ILE A 38 -2.41 3.53 11.13
C ILE A 38 -1.89 4.79 11.81
N ASN A 39 -2.80 5.70 12.15
CA ASN A 39 -2.54 6.80 13.07
C ASN A 39 -2.71 6.31 14.52
N LEU A 40 -1.66 6.44 15.31
CA LEU A 40 -1.60 6.04 16.71
C LEU A 40 -2.09 7.15 17.66
N ASP A 41 -2.22 8.39 17.19
CA ASP A 41 -2.86 9.47 17.94
C ASP A 41 -4.37 9.50 17.63
N PRO A 42 -5.24 9.26 18.62
CA PRO A 42 -6.69 9.22 18.41
C PRO A 42 -7.33 10.63 18.30
N TYR A 43 -6.57 11.70 18.51
CA TYR A 43 -7.07 13.07 18.58
C TYR A 43 -6.61 13.94 17.42
N HIS A 44 -5.40 13.74 16.91
CA HIS A 44 -4.80 14.63 15.92
C HIS A 44 -4.60 13.98 14.57
N THR A 45 -4.80 14.76 13.51
CA THR A 45 -4.42 14.37 12.15
C THR A 45 -2.90 14.29 12.05
N HIS A 46 -2.40 13.19 11.52
CA HIS A 46 -0.98 13.02 11.22
C HIS A 46 -0.78 12.65 9.76
N SER A 47 0.31 13.15 9.18
CA SER A 47 0.74 12.82 7.84
C SER A 47 2.23 12.45 7.80
N GLY A 48 2.66 11.84 6.70
CA GLY A 48 4.04 11.47 6.50
C GLY A 48 4.28 10.75 5.19
N TRP A 49 5.55 10.50 4.90
CA TRP A 49 5.95 9.70 3.76
C TRP A 49 6.15 8.25 4.18
N VAL A 50 5.41 7.33 3.56
CA VAL A 50 5.55 5.89 3.74
C VAL A 50 6.42 5.35 2.63
N ARG A 51 7.46 4.59 2.99
CA ARG A 51 8.33 3.91 2.04
C ARG A 51 7.85 2.47 1.82
N PHE A 52 7.32 2.20 0.64
CA PHE A 52 7.00 0.85 0.16
C PHE A 52 8.13 0.35 -0.76
N PRO A 53 8.88 -0.71 -0.39
CA PRO A 53 10.09 -1.12 -1.11
C PRO A 53 9.76 -1.91 -2.38
N LEU A 54 9.45 -1.22 -3.49
CA LEU A 54 8.91 -1.82 -4.71
C LEU A 54 9.73 -3.00 -5.26
N LEU A 55 11.06 -2.91 -5.19
CA LEU A 55 11.95 -3.95 -5.70
C LEU A 55 11.80 -5.29 -4.95
N GLU A 56 11.48 -5.25 -3.65
CA GLU A 56 11.26 -6.45 -2.82
C GLU A 56 9.96 -7.17 -3.22
N TYR A 57 9.04 -6.43 -3.83
CA TYR A 57 7.76 -6.92 -4.35
C TYR A 57 7.80 -7.15 -5.86
N GLU A 58 8.97 -7.26 -6.48
CA GLU A 58 9.10 -7.47 -7.95
C GLU A 58 8.42 -6.38 -8.79
N MET A 59 8.31 -5.16 -8.25
CA MET A 59 7.76 -3.99 -8.94
C MET A 59 8.89 -3.04 -9.34
N ARG A 60 8.70 -2.30 -10.43
CA ARG A 60 9.67 -1.34 -10.95
C ARG A 60 9.49 0.02 -10.29
N THR A 61 10.59 0.62 -9.82
CA THR A 61 10.58 1.95 -9.16
C THR A 61 10.23 3.10 -10.11
N THR A 62 10.38 2.89 -11.42
CA THR A 62 10.10 3.88 -12.47
C THR A 62 8.64 3.90 -12.91
N GLU A 63 7.83 2.91 -12.50
CA GLU A 63 6.44 2.77 -12.93
C GLU A 63 5.50 3.22 -11.81
N SER A 64 4.45 3.95 -12.19
CA SER A 64 3.36 4.23 -11.26
C SER A 64 2.47 3.01 -11.09
N TYR A 65 1.86 2.89 -9.93
CA TYR A 65 0.95 1.80 -9.58
C TYR A 65 -0.25 2.36 -8.83
N GLN A 66 -1.37 1.65 -8.90
CA GLN A 66 -2.57 2.07 -8.23
C GLN A 66 -2.64 1.41 -6.85
N VAL A 67 -3.13 2.14 -5.85
CA VAL A 67 -3.56 1.57 -4.58
C VAL A 67 -5.04 1.84 -4.37
N HIS A 68 -5.77 0.84 -3.90
CA HIS A 68 -7.18 0.92 -3.57
C HIS A 68 -7.32 0.93 -2.05
N ASP A 69 -7.76 2.06 -1.48
CA ASP A 69 -8.09 2.12 -0.06
C ASP A 69 -9.42 1.42 0.18
N MET A 70 -9.36 0.28 0.86
CA MET A 70 -10.50 -0.59 1.11
C MET A 70 -11.48 0.01 2.12
N PHE A 71 -11.08 0.95 2.97
CA PHE A 71 -11.99 1.62 3.89
C PHE A 71 -12.85 2.67 3.17
N SER A 72 -12.19 3.58 2.45
CA SER A 72 -12.86 4.69 1.77
C SER A 72 -13.38 4.32 0.37
N ASN A 73 -13.01 3.14 -0.14
CA ASN A 73 -13.22 2.70 -1.52
C ASN A 73 -12.62 3.63 -2.58
N THR A 74 -11.61 4.43 -2.19
CA THR A 74 -10.94 5.42 -3.05
C THR A 74 -9.68 4.83 -3.68
N TYR A 75 -9.32 5.30 -4.87
CA TYR A 75 -8.12 4.88 -5.57
C TYR A 75 -7.10 6.01 -5.64
N TYR A 76 -5.84 5.69 -5.41
CA TYR A 76 -4.72 6.61 -5.51
C TYR A 76 -3.70 6.08 -6.52
N LEU A 77 -3.01 6.99 -7.20
CA LEU A 77 -1.88 6.67 -8.06
C LEU A 77 -0.59 6.99 -7.29
N TRP A 78 0.18 5.95 -6.99
CA TRP A 78 1.46 6.02 -6.30
C TRP A 78 2.60 5.86 -7.31
N SER A 79 3.74 6.46 -7.02
CA SER A 79 4.90 6.43 -7.90
C SER A 79 6.18 6.35 -7.08
N GLY A 80 7.04 5.39 -7.42
CA GLY A 80 8.22 5.08 -6.63
C GLY A 80 7.90 4.60 -5.21
N ASP A 81 8.95 4.56 -4.39
CA ASP A 81 8.89 3.95 -3.06
C ASP A 81 8.20 4.85 -2.02
N TYR A 82 8.36 6.16 -2.11
CA TYR A 82 7.91 7.11 -1.07
C TYR A 82 6.58 7.75 -1.44
N ASN A 83 5.56 7.52 -0.62
CA ASN A 83 4.20 7.98 -0.90
C ASN A 83 3.62 8.72 0.31
N TYR A 84 3.05 9.90 0.05
CA TYR A 84 2.43 10.74 1.07
C TYR A 84 1.11 10.13 1.53
N VAL A 85 0.88 10.14 2.84
CA VAL A 85 -0.37 9.74 3.48
C VAL A 85 -0.75 10.75 4.55
N GLU A 86 -2.04 10.94 4.77
CA GLU A 86 -2.59 11.78 5.83
C GLU A 86 -3.81 11.10 6.42
N LEU A 87 -3.82 10.95 7.75
CA LEU A 87 -4.85 10.23 8.48
C LEU A 87 -5.47 11.12 9.54
N ASN A 88 -6.75 11.43 9.35
CA ASN A 88 -7.57 12.13 10.33
C ASN A 88 -8.36 11.11 11.17
N PRO A 89 -8.08 10.96 12.47
CA PRO A 89 -8.73 9.96 13.32
C PRO A 89 -10.24 10.19 13.49
N GLY A 90 -10.74 11.41 13.25
CA GLY A 90 -12.16 11.73 13.24
C GLY A 90 -12.91 11.30 11.97
N ILE A 91 -12.20 10.90 10.91
CA ILE A 91 -12.78 10.38 9.65
C ILE A 91 -12.46 8.89 9.54
N PHE A 92 -11.17 8.56 9.41
CA PHE A 92 -10.64 7.20 9.43
C PHE A 92 -9.24 7.20 10.06
N PRO A 93 -8.99 6.41 11.11
CA PRO A 93 -7.69 6.37 11.77
C PRO A 93 -6.66 5.54 11.00
N ALA A 94 -7.05 4.91 9.88
CA ALA A 94 -6.17 4.04 9.10
C ALA A 94 -6.56 4.01 7.63
N HIS A 95 -5.58 3.73 6.79
CA HIS A 95 -5.77 3.31 5.40
C HIS A 95 -5.42 1.83 5.27
N ILE A 96 -6.22 1.09 4.51
CA ILE A 96 -5.92 -0.29 4.11
C ILE A 96 -5.85 -0.31 2.59
N PHE A 97 -4.64 -0.19 2.06
CA PHE A 97 -4.39 -0.13 0.63
C PHE A 97 -4.19 -1.53 0.06
N GLN A 98 -5.00 -1.94 -0.90
CA GLN A 98 -4.67 -3.04 -1.79
C GLN A 98 -3.87 -2.51 -2.98
N VAL A 99 -2.67 -3.06 -3.20
CA VAL A 99 -1.81 -2.67 -4.34
C VAL A 99 -2.30 -3.32 -5.62
N ARG A 100 -2.39 -2.53 -6.69
CA ARG A 100 -2.74 -2.97 -8.04
C ARG A 100 -1.60 -2.64 -9.00
N ARG A 101 -0.87 -3.68 -9.40
CA ARG A 101 0.30 -3.61 -10.29
C ARG A 101 -0.04 -3.15 -11.70
N LYS A 102 -1.23 -3.48 -12.20
CA LYS A 102 -1.70 -3.08 -13.51
C LYS A 102 -2.56 -1.82 -13.37
N ILE A 103 -2.02 -0.68 -13.81
CA ILE A 103 -2.90 0.39 -14.29
C ILE A 103 -3.57 -0.20 -15.52
N ARG A 104 -4.87 -0.48 -15.46
CA ARG A 104 -5.63 -0.89 -16.63
C ARG A 104 -5.57 0.27 -17.61
N THR A 105 -4.67 0.22 -18.58
CA THR A 105 -4.67 1.13 -19.71
C THR A 105 -5.96 0.86 -20.50
N GLU A 106 -6.55 1.88 -21.09
CA GLU A 106 -7.82 1.82 -21.84
C GLU A 106 -7.86 0.79 -22.99
N HIS A 107 -6.76 0.07 -23.25
CA HIS A 107 -6.66 -1.03 -24.20
C HIS A 107 -7.39 -2.33 -23.79
N ASP A 108 -7.86 -2.47 -22.55
CA ASP A 108 -8.61 -3.66 -22.08
C ASP A 108 -10.15 -3.50 -22.23
N PHE A 109 -10.64 -2.50 -22.98
CA PHE A 109 -12.09 -2.31 -23.22
C PHE A 109 -12.66 -3.12 -24.38
N ASP A 110 -11.83 -3.80 -25.16
CA ASP A 110 -12.33 -4.79 -26.13
C ASP A 110 -12.70 -6.06 -25.38
N TYR A 111 -13.91 -6.13 -24.81
CA TYR A 111 -14.72 -7.36 -24.64
C TYR A 111 -16.00 -7.06 -23.86
N PHE A 112 -16.87 -6.22 -24.40
CA PHE A 112 -18.33 -6.38 -24.25
C PHE A 112 -18.99 -5.82 -25.53
N MET A 113 -19.05 -6.68 -26.56
CA MET A 113 -20.11 -6.63 -27.57
C MET A 113 -21.38 -7.23 -26.97
#